data_AF-A0A953QJH4-F1
#
_entry.id   AF-A0A953QJH4-F1
#
_cell.length_a   1.000
_cell.length_b   1.000
_cell.length_c   1.000
_cell.angle_alpha   90.00
_cell.angle_beta   90.00
_cell.angle_gamma   90.00
#
_symmetry.space_group_name_H-M   'P 1'
#
loop_
_entity.id
_entity.type
_entity.pdbx_description
1 polymer ?
#
loop_
_entity_poly.entity_id
_entity_poly.type
_entity_poly.pdbx_seq_one_letter_code
_entity_poly.pdbx_strand_id
1 'polypeptide(L)'
;MRLFLAALLVPAAFAANCEGLASLALPNTQITSAKSMSSVFIPEGGRAMTNLPAFCEIHGILKPTDASLIHFEVWMPADKW
;
A
#
# COMPACT_ATOMS: atom_id res chain seq x y z
N MET A 1 17.39 38.83 28.27
CA MET A 1 17.02 38.37 26.92
C MET A 1 17.26 36.87 26.84
N ARG A 2 16.26 36.03 27.16
CA ARG A 2 16.39 34.56 27.07
C ARG A 2 15.86 34.11 25.71
N LEU A 3 16.75 33.85 24.76
CA LEU A 3 16.36 33.22 23.49
C LEU A 3 15.97 31.77 23.76
N PHE A 4 14.69 31.46 23.63
CA PHE A 4 14.21 30.08 23.53
C PHE A 4 14.41 29.59 22.09
N LEU A 5 15.36 28.68 21.87
CA LEU A 5 15.45 27.90 20.63
C LEU A 5 14.31 26.87 20.64
N ALA A 6 13.25 27.12 19.89
CA ALA A 6 12.27 26.10 19.55
C ALA A 6 12.81 25.27 18.38
N ALA A 7 13.29 24.05 18.66
CA ALA A 7 13.62 23.08 17.62
C ALA A 7 12.31 22.55 17.00
N LEU A 8 12.02 22.97 15.77
CA LEU A 8 10.95 22.39 14.96
C LEU A 8 11.35 20.95 14.58
N LEU A 9 10.77 19.97 15.27
CA LEU A 9 10.79 18.56 14.88
C LEU A 9 9.90 18.41 13.63
N VAL A 10 10.48 18.59 12.44
CA VAL A 10 9.81 18.24 11.19
C VAL A 10 9.85 16.71 11.06
N PRO A 11 8.70 16.02 10.97
CA PRO A 11 8.70 14.59 10.72
C PRO A 11 9.33 14.34 9.35
N ALA A 12 10.34 13.47 9.29
CA ALA A 12 10.85 12.98 8.01
C ALA A 12 9.73 12.20 7.31
N ALA A 13 9.14 12.78 6.27
CA ALA A 13 8.28 12.04 5.36
C ALA A 13 9.19 11.13 4.52
N PHE A 14 9.35 9.88 4.96
CA PHE A 14 9.93 8.86 4.10
C PHE A 14 8.99 8.70 2.89
N ALA A 15 9.56 8.64 1.69
CA ALA A 15 8.81 8.17 0.53
C ALA A 15 8.27 6.77 0.88
N ALA A 16 6.94 6.64 0.97
CA ALA A 16 6.33 5.36 1.27
C ALA A 16 6.71 4.38 0.15
N ASN A 17 7.40 3.30 0.51
CA ASN A 17 7.57 2.15 -0.38
C ASN A 17 6.29 1.30 -0.35
N CYS A 18 6.18 0.37 -1.30
CA CYS A 18 5.00 -0.48 -1.43
C CYS A 18 4.65 -1.16 -0.10
N GLU A 19 5.65 -1.71 0.59
CA GLU A 19 5.48 -2.44 1.85
C GLU A 19 4.93 -1.54 2.97
N GLY A 20 5.28 -0.25 2.96
CA GLY A 20 4.76 0.74 3.91
C GLY A 20 3.25 0.92 3.84
N LEU A 21 2.62 0.64 2.68
CA LEU A 21 1.17 0.79 2.51
C LEU A 21 0.37 -0.21 3.35
N ALA A 22 0.99 -1.30 3.79
CA ALA A 22 0.37 -2.22 4.75
C ALA A 22 0.02 -1.55 6.09
N SER A 23 0.64 -0.40 6.41
CA SER A 23 0.37 0.37 7.63
C SER A 23 -0.70 1.45 7.48
N LEU A 24 -1.28 1.61 6.29
CA LEU A 24 -2.23 2.68 6.02
C LEU A 24 -3.54 2.48 6.80
N ALA A 25 -3.87 3.47 7.62
CA ALA A 25 -5.14 3.50 8.36
C ALA A 25 -6.23 4.16 7.51
N LEU A 26 -7.15 3.34 7.01
CA LEU A 26 -8.34 3.80 6.29
C LEU A 26 -9.61 3.35 7.03
N PRO A 27 -10.68 4.15 7.02
CA PRO A 27 -11.96 3.73 7.62
C PRO A 27 -12.44 2.41 7.01
N ASN A 28 -12.96 1.52 7.85
CA ASN A 28 -13.60 0.27 7.42
C ASN A 28 -12.73 -0.62 6.53
N THR A 29 -11.41 -0.50 6.64
CA THR A 29 -10.44 -1.15 5.74
C THR A 29 -9.33 -1.81 6.53
N GLN A 30 -8.93 -2.99 6.10
CA GLN A 30 -7.71 -3.64 6.53
C GLN A 30 -6.86 -3.94 5.31
N ILE A 31 -5.64 -3.39 5.25
CA ILE A 31 -4.63 -3.86 4.28
C ILE A 31 -3.99 -5.11 4.87
N THR A 32 -4.13 -6.24 4.17
CA THR A 32 -3.60 -7.53 4.63
C THR A 32 -2.20 -7.79 4.09
N SER A 33 -1.87 -7.26 2.91
CA SER A 33 -0.50 -7.25 2.41
C SER A 33 -0.27 -6.14 1.38
N ALA A 34 0.97 -5.68 1.27
CA ALA A 34 1.44 -4.85 0.18
C ALA A 34 2.85 -5.32 -0.21
N LYS A 35 3.06 -5.66 -1.48
CA LYS A 35 4.29 -6.31 -1.96
C LYS A 35 4.75 -5.75 -3.30
N SER A 36 6.03 -5.46 -3.41
CA SER A 36 6.66 -5.10 -4.68
C SER A 36 6.79 -6.32 -5.59
N MET A 37 6.29 -6.20 -6.82
CA MET A 37 6.27 -7.24 -7.86
C MET A 37 7.13 -6.81 -9.05
N SER A 38 7.89 -7.75 -9.63
CA SER A 38 8.87 -7.45 -10.68
C SER A 38 8.27 -7.42 -12.09
N SER A 39 7.81 -8.56 -12.60
CA SER A 39 7.27 -8.65 -13.98
C SER A 39 6.34 -9.83 -14.26
N VAL A 40 6.11 -10.68 -13.25
CA VAL A 40 5.28 -11.87 -13.35
C VAL A 40 4.31 -11.91 -12.19
N PHE A 41 3.04 -12.14 -12.50
CA PHE A 41 2.01 -12.46 -11.54
C PHE A 41 1.35 -13.79 -11.91
N ILE A 42 1.12 -14.64 -10.92
CA ILE A 42 0.49 -15.95 -11.10
C ILE A 42 -0.72 -15.99 -10.17
N PRO A 43 -1.95 -15.78 -10.69
CA PRO A 43 -3.15 -15.92 -9.89
C PRO A 43 -3.34 -17.39 -9.51
N GLU A 44 -3.88 -17.63 -8.32
CA GLU A 44 -4.29 -18.98 -7.92
C GLU A 44 -5.32 -19.53 -8.90
N GLY A 45 -5.04 -20.71 -9.47
CA GLY A 45 -5.90 -21.36 -10.48
C GLY A 45 -5.97 -20.66 -11.84
N GLY A 46 -5.22 -19.59 -12.06
CA GLY A 46 -5.22 -18.82 -13.29
C GLY A 46 -3.97 -19.01 -14.16
N ARG A 47 -3.92 -18.27 -15.26
CA ARG A 47 -2.74 -18.24 -16.15
C ARG A 47 -1.77 -17.18 -15.67
N ALA A 48 -0.47 -17.51 -15.70
CA ALA A 48 0.58 -16.54 -15.44
C ALA A 48 0.47 -15.36 -16.41
N MET A 49 0.54 -14.15 -15.85
CA MET A 49 0.65 -12.90 -16.58
C MET A 49 2.12 -12.46 -16.52
N THR A 50 2.73 -12.34 -17.70
CA THR A 50 4.15 -12.00 -17.85
C THR A 50 4.30 -10.66 -18.56
N ASN A 51 5.52 -10.11 -18.52
CA ASN A 51 5.86 -8.81 -19.12
C ASN A 51 5.06 -7.63 -18.53
N LEU A 52 4.68 -7.73 -17.25
CA LEU A 52 4.15 -6.59 -16.52
C LEU A 52 5.30 -5.64 -16.18
N PRO A 53 5.10 -4.30 -16.21
CA PRO A 53 6.00 -3.37 -15.54
C PRO A 53 6.06 -3.72 -14.04
N ALA A 54 7.12 -3.30 -13.34
CA ALA A 54 7.17 -3.43 -11.89
C ALA A 54 5.97 -2.70 -11.26
N PHE A 55 5.34 -3.33 -10.28
CA PHE A 55 4.13 -2.81 -9.65
C PHE A 55 4.07 -3.17 -8.16
N CYS A 56 3.27 -2.42 -7.41
CA CYS A 56 2.91 -2.71 -6.04
C CYS A 56 1.57 -3.45 -6.02
N GLU A 57 1.57 -4.67 -5.51
CA GLU A 57 0.38 -5.48 -5.31
C GLU A 57 -0.11 -5.30 -3.87
N ILE A 58 -1.34 -4.82 -3.71
CA ILE A 58 -1.97 -4.60 -2.41
C ILE A 58 -3.19 -5.49 -2.30
N HIS A 59 -3.31 -6.21 -1.19
CA HIS A 59 -4.49 -6.98 -0.83
C HIS A 59 -5.13 -6.36 0.41
N GLY A 60 -6.46 -6.35 0.45
CA GLY A 60 -7.16 -5.87 1.62
C GLY A 60 -8.60 -6.34 1.71
N ILE A 61 -9.24 -5.92 2.80
CA ILE A 61 -10.62 -6.21 3.14
C ILE A 61 -11.34 -4.89 3.42
N LEU A 62 -12.44 -4.65 2.72
CA LEU A 62 -13.38 -3.57 3.02
C LEU A 62 -14.59 -4.13 3.78
N LYS A 63 -14.94 -3.47 4.88
CA LYS A 63 -16.10 -3.77 5.73
C LYS A 63 -16.97 -2.53 5.98
N PRO A 64 -17.57 -1.92 4.93
CA PRO A 64 -18.40 -0.71 5.09
C PRO A 64 -19.66 -0.90 5.96
N THR A 65 -20.14 -2.14 6.13
CA THR A 65 -21.24 -2.52 7.03
C THR A 65 -20.92 -3.84 7.76
N ASP A 66 -21.64 -4.16 8.84
CA ASP A 66 -21.40 -5.40 9.59
C ASP A 66 -21.59 -6.69 8.75
N ALA A 67 -22.51 -6.64 7.78
CA ALA A 67 -22.79 -7.74 6.87
C ALA A 67 -21.85 -7.81 5.65
N SER A 68 -20.95 -6.84 5.48
CA SER A 68 -19.99 -6.82 4.37
C SER A 68 -18.67 -7.51 4.75
N LEU A 69 -18.05 -8.14 3.75
CA LEU A 69 -16.69 -8.67 3.77
C LEU A 69 -16.17 -8.71 2.33
N ILE A 70 -15.60 -7.62 1.86
CA ILE A 70 -15.19 -7.46 0.47
C ILE A 70 -13.68 -7.59 0.40
N HIS A 71 -13.19 -8.67 -0.21
CA HIS A 71 -11.78 -8.81 -0.55
C HIS A 71 -11.50 -7.98 -1.80
N PHE A 72 -10.41 -7.22 -1.78
CA PHE A 72 -9.98 -6.44 -2.92
C PHE A 72 -8.47 -6.56 -3.15
N GLU A 73 -8.09 -6.31 -4.39
CA GLU A 73 -6.71 -6.16 -4.81
C GLU A 73 -6.55 -4.83 -5.56
N VAL A 74 -5.45 -4.13 -5.31
CA VAL A 74 -5.06 -2.93 -6.04
C VAL A 74 -3.65 -3.12 -6.56
N TRP A 75 -3.47 -2.92 -7.87
CA TRP A 75 -2.18 -3.01 -8.52
C TRP A 75 -1.79 -1.64 -9.03
N MET A 76 -0.66 -1.16 -8.53
CA MET A 76 -0.20 0.20 -8.81
C MET A 76 1.16 0.16 -9.48
N PRO A 77 1.39 0.84 -10.60
CA PRO A 77 2.72 0.96 -11.17
C PRO A 77 3.75 1.41 -10.14
N ALA A 78 4.95 0.82 -10.16
CA ALA A 78 6.04 1.24 -9.28
C ALA A 78 6.54 2.65 -9.60
N ASP A 79 6.30 3.12 -10.83
CA ASP A 79 6.63 4.45 -11.31
C ASP A 79 5.52 5.00 -12.25
N LYS A 80 5.64 6.28 -12.64
CA LYS A 80 4.79 6.92 -13.68
C LYS A 80 3.28 6.94 -13.37
N TRP A 81 2.94 7.42 -12.18
CA TRP A 81 1.58 7.76 -11.73
C TRP A 81 0.98 8.98 -12.42
#